data_AF-A0A238JH15-F1
#
_entry.id   AF-A0A238JH15-F1
#
_cell.length_a   1.000
_cell.length_b   1.000
_cell.length_c   1.000
_cell.angle_alpha   90.00
_cell.angle_beta   90.00
_cell.angle_gamma   90.00
#
_symmetry.space_group_name_H-M   'P 1'
#
loop_
_entity.id
_entity.type
_entity.pdbx_description
1 polymer ?
#
loop_
_entity_poly.entity_id
_entity_poly.type
_entity_poly.pdbx_seq_one_letter_code
_entity_poly.pdbx_strand_id
1 'polypeptide(L)'
;MITLDMARAIARHHVQSMGANLTLLAKPISWGDYGWVFSYQSKAFLKTGHPSDALAGNAPLLIDREQGHVITLGTAEALDVYLENYVRFGDPHAVPGPSLELSGWQAGADKVAATKALKAHTQLGLKDAKATIDMCLAGQKPVVSCAAPETAEILVGKLVDLGFSARQLAQ
;
A
#
# COMPACT_ATOMS: atom_id res chain seq x y z
N MET A 1 -3.88 15.73 -8.39
CA MET A 1 -2.68 15.21 -9.06
C MET A 1 -1.62 16.28 -9.30
N ILE A 2 -0.42 16.11 -8.72
CA ILE A 2 0.74 17.01 -8.88
C ILE A 2 1.67 16.53 -10.01
N THR A 3 2.59 17.40 -10.46
CA THR A 3 3.61 17.05 -11.45
C THR A 3 4.92 16.59 -10.79
N LEU A 4 5.81 15.96 -11.57
CA LEU A 4 7.16 15.60 -11.09
C LEU A 4 7.94 16.82 -10.60
N ASP A 5 7.80 17.99 -11.24
CA ASP A 5 8.51 19.19 -10.83
C ASP A 5 8.00 19.73 -9.50
N MET A 6 6.67 19.67 -9.28
CA MET A 6 6.07 19.96 -7.97
C MET A 6 6.54 18.97 -6.91
N ALA A 7 6.52 17.66 -7.21
CA ALA A 7 6.97 16.62 -6.30
C ALA A 7 8.44 16.81 -5.90
N ARG A 8 9.31 17.15 -6.87
CA ARG A 8 10.72 17.45 -6.62
C ARG A 8 10.88 18.70 -5.76
N ALA A 9 10.07 19.74 -5.96
CA ALA A 9 10.09 20.95 -5.14
C ALA A 9 9.69 20.65 -3.69
N ILE A 10 8.62 19.87 -3.50
CA ILE A 10 8.14 19.42 -2.19
C ILE A 10 9.21 18.59 -1.48
N ALA A 11 9.75 17.55 -2.14
CA ALA A 11 10.78 16.70 -1.56
C ALA A 11 12.04 17.49 -1.19
N ARG A 12 12.47 18.42 -2.06
CA ARG A 12 13.62 19.29 -1.77
C ARG A 12 13.39 20.17 -0.56
N HIS A 13 12.21 20.79 -0.45
CA HIS A 13 11.86 21.62 0.69
C HIS A 13 11.86 20.81 1.99
N HIS A 14 11.27 19.61 1.96
CA HIS A 14 11.29 18.71 3.10
C HIS A 14 12.72 18.33 3.52
N VAL A 15 13.59 17.93 2.58
CA VAL A 15 14.99 17.61 2.87
C VAL A 15 15.76 18.80 3.46
N GLN A 16 15.52 20.01 2.96
CA GLN A 16 16.14 21.22 3.50
C GLN A 16 15.69 21.50 4.95
N SER A 17 14.43 21.21 5.29
CA SER A 17 13.91 21.35 6.65
C SER A 17 14.50 20.33 7.64
N MET A 18 14.93 19.15 7.15
CA MET A 18 15.59 18.13 7.99
C MET A 18 17.02 18.53 8.39
N GLY A 19 17.70 19.37 7.61
CA GLY A 19 19.02 19.87 7.97
C GLY A 19 19.77 20.56 6.83
N ALA A 20 20.56 21.58 7.18
CA ALA A 20 21.29 22.40 6.21
C ALA A 20 22.32 21.63 5.37
N ASN A 21 22.85 20.51 5.89
CA ASN A 21 23.82 19.67 5.20
C ASN A 21 23.20 18.59 4.30
N LEU A 22 21.87 18.54 4.14
CA LEU A 22 21.20 17.52 3.33
C LEU A 22 20.78 18.07 1.97
N THR A 23 20.78 17.22 0.96
CA THR A 23 20.25 17.54 -0.37
C THR A 23 19.55 16.35 -1.00
N LEU A 24 18.46 16.63 -1.71
CA LEU A 24 17.74 15.67 -2.53
C LEU A 24 18.64 15.18 -3.68
N LEU A 25 18.57 13.90 -4.01
CA LEU A 25 19.17 13.37 -5.24
C LEU A 25 18.29 13.74 -6.44
N ALA A 26 18.92 14.00 -7.59
CA ALA A 26 18.24 14.63 -8.73
C ALA A 26 17.12 13.79 -9.36
N LYS A 27 17.32 12.46 -9.40
CA LYS A 27 16.40 11.50 -10.01
C LYS A 27 15.60 10.78 -8.92
N PRO A 28 14.29 10.57 -9.11
CA PRO A 28 13.55 9.64 -8.28
C PRO A 28 14.12 8.23 -8.45
N ILE A 29 14.08 7.45 -7.38
CA ILE A 29 14.52 6.04 -7.38
C ILE A 29 13.40 5.08 -7.79
N SER A 30 12.15 5.53 -7.71
CA SER A 30 10.95 4.80 -8.15
C SER A 30 9.80 5.77 -8.42
N TRP A 31 8.85 5.39 -9.27
CA TRP A 31 7.68 6.20 -9.62
C TRP A 31 6.53 5.35 -10.17
N GLY A 32 5.30 5.85 -10.05
CA GLY A 32 4.10 5.19 -10.56
C GLY A 32 2.84 6.04 -10.34
N ASP A 33 1.69 5.38 -10.32
CA ASP A 33 0.41 6.04 -10.01
C ASP A 33 0.35 6.51 -8.56
N TYR A 34 1.10 5.87 -7.66
CA TYR A 34 1.28 6.30 -6.27
C TYR A 34 2.12 7.58 -6.10
N GLY A 35 2.89 8.00 -7.12
CA GLY A 35 3.73 9.21 -7.06
C GLY A 35 5.20 8.96 -7.33
N TRP A 36 6.08 9.63 -6.59
CA TRP A 36 7.54 9.59 -6.80
C TRP A 36 8.30 9.34 -5.51
N VAL A 37 9.26 8.43 -5.56
CA VAL A 37 10.17 8.15 -4.45
C VAL A 37 11.50 8.82 -4.68
N PHE A 38 11.97 9.59 -3.71
CA PHE A 38 13.27 10.24 -3.75
C PHE A 38 14.19 9.77 -2.63
N SER A 39 15.48 9.71 -2.96
CA SER A 39 16.54 9.63 -1.97
C SER A 39 17.16 11.02 -1.75
N TYR A 40 17.85 11.16 -0.63
CA TYR A 40 18.65 12.34 -0.30
C TYR A 40 19.94 11.90 0.37
N GLN A 41 20.92 12.79 0.41
CA GLN A 41 22.24 12.48 0.95
C GLN A 41 22.88 13.75 1.51
N SER A 42 23.94 13.60 2.32
CA SER A 42 24.72 14.73 2.81
C SER A 42 25.45 15.41 1.65
N LYS A 43 25.47 16.75 1.68
CA LYS A 43 26.21 17.56 0.69
C LYS A 43 27.71 17.29 0.78
N ALA A 44 28.22 17.06 2.00
CA ALA A 44 29.61 16.71 2.24
C ALA A 44 30.00 15.42 1.50
N PHE A 45 29.24 14.33 1.68
CA PHE A 45 29.49 13.06 1.01
C PHE A 45 29.46 13.18 -0.51
N LEU A 46 28.50 13.90 -1.07
CA LEU A 46 28.43 14.09 -2.53
C LEU A 46 29.62 14.88 -3.08
N LYS A 47 30.31 15.67 -2.26
CA LYS A 47 31.52 16.41 -2.64
C LYS A 47 32.79 15.59 -2.44
N THR A 48 32.90 14.86 -1.33
CA THR A 48 34.14 14.20 -0.91
C THR A 48 34.21 12.73 -1.30
N GLY A 49 33.07 12.04 -1.38
CA GLY A 49 32.98 10.59 -1.52
C GLY A 49 33.45 9.81 -0.28
N HIS A 50 33.82 10.48 0.82
CA HIS A 50 34.34 9.80 2.00
C HIS A 50 33.22 9.13 2.79
N PRO A 51 33.31 7.82 3.11
CA PRO A 51 32.25 7.10 3.83
C PRO A 51 31.87 7.73 5.18
N SER A 52 32.79 8.41 5.86
CA SER A 52 32.53 9.13 7.12
C SER A 52 31.57 10.32 6.97
N ASP A 53 31.46 10.86 5.76
CA ASP A 53 30.56 11.98 5.46
C ASP A 53 29.17 11.49 5.04
N ALA A 54 29.02 10.19 4.76
CA ALA A 54 27.76 9.61 4.32
C ALA A 54 26.70 9.68 5.42
N LEU A 55 25.50 10.12 5.05
CA LEU A 55 24.32 9.97 5.88
C LEU A 55 23.97 8.48 5.95
N ALA A 56 23.98 7.94 7.15
CA ALA A 56 23.54 6.57 7.43
C ALA A 56 22.04 6.53 7.74
N GLY A 57 21.36 5.47 7.32
CA GLY A 57 19.96 5.20 7.68
C GLY A 57 18.94 6.17 7.08
N ASN A 58 19.26 6.84 5.98
CA ASN A 58 18.34 7.76 5.33
C ASN A 58 17.22 7.00 4.61
N ALA A 59 16.04 7.00 5.23
CA ALA A 59 14.85 6.42 4.63
C ALA A 59 14.41 7.21 3.38
N PRO A 60 14.00 6.56 2.29
CA PRO A 60 13.45 7.24 1.11
C PRO A 60 12.17 8.03 1.43
N LEU A 61 11.87 9.02 0.60
CA LEU A 61 10.67 9.85 0.71
C LEU A 61 9.73 9.53 -0.45
N LEU A 62 8.52 9.09 -0.15
CA LEU A 62 7.43 9.04 -1.11
C LEU A 62 6.72 10.40 -1.13
N ILE A 63 6.54 10.96 -2.33
CA ILE A 63 5.66 12.10 -2.57
C ILE A 63 4.41 11.58 -3.27
N ASP A 64 3.30 11.59 -2.54
CA ASP A 64 2.00 11.16 -3.06
C ASP A 64 1.59 11.95 -4.30
N ARG A 65 1.06 11.24 -5.30
CA ARG A 65 0.69 11.85 -6.58
C ARG A 65 -0.52 12.76 -6.49
N GLU A 66 -1.47 12.47 -5.60
CA GLU A 66 -2.75 13.15 -5.57
C GLU A 66 -2.66 14.52 -4.91
N GLN A 67 -2.08 14.55 -3.71
CA GLN A 67 -2.05 15.69 -2.81
C GLN A 67 -0.63 16.22 -2.55
N GLY A 68 0.41 15.47 -2.94
CA GLY A 68 1.80 15.87 -2.69
C GLY A 68 2.24 15.69 -1.25
N HIS A 69 1.57 14.82 -0.49
CA HIS A 69 2.00 14.48 0.86
C HIS A 69 3.38 13.85 0.86
N VAL A 70 4.22 14.28 1.80
CA VAL A 70 5.53 13.67 2.03
C VAL A 70 5.34 12.54 3.03
N ILE A 71 5.71 11.33 2.64
CA ILE A 71 5.66 10.15 3.48
C ILE A 71 7.07 9.58 3.56
N THR A 72 7.63 9.56 4.76
CA THR A 72 8.93 8.93 5.01
C THR A 72 8.73 7.41 5.07
N LEU A 73 9.44 6.69 4.21
CA LEU A 73 9.42 5.23 4.20
C LEU A 73 10.29 4.69 5.33
N GLY A 74 10.42 3.37 5.44
CA GLY A 74 11.34 2.75 6.38
C GLY A 74 12.63 2.28 5.70
N THR A 75 13.52 1.72 6.51
CA THR A 75 14.74 1.04 6.06
C THR A 75 14.77 -0.42 6.53
N ALA A 76 13.69 -0.92 7.12
CA ALA A 76 13.60 -2.28 7.64
C ALA A 76 13.30 -3.29 6.52
N GLU A 77 12.46 -2.88 5.57
CA GLU A 77 12.04 -3.70 4.43
C GLU A 77 12.59 -3.15 3.10
N ALA A 78 12.44 -3.94 2.04
CA ALA A 78 12.71 -3.47 0.68
C ALA A 78 11.71 -2.37 0.27
N LEU A 79 12.13 -1.48 -0.63
CA LEU A 79 11.29 -0.37 -1.11
C LEU A 79 9.93 -0.84 -1.63
N ASP A 80 9.91 -1.94 -2.39
CA ASP A 80 8.69 -2.45 -3.01
C ASP A 80 7.62 -2.84 -1.99
N VAL A 81 8.01 -3.33 -0.80
CA VAL A 81 7.07 -3.67 0.28
C VAL A 81 6.31 -2.43 0.74
N TYR A 82 7.02 -1.32 0.98
CA TYR A 82 6.39 -0.05 1.38
C TYR A 82 5.47 0.49 0.28
N LEU A 83 5.85 0.35 -0.99
CA LEU A 83 5.05 0.84 -2.10
C LEU A 83 3.80 0.00 -2.32
N GLU A 84 3.90 -1.33 -2.24
CA GLU A 84 2.74 -2.22 -2.27
C GLU A 84 1.78 -1.94 -1.12
N ASN A 85 2.29 -1.75 0.09
CA ASN A 85 1.46 -1.39 1.24
C ASN A 85 0.74 -0.05 1.01
N TYR A 86 1.44 0.96 0.51
CA TYR A 86 0.83 2.25 0.21
C TYR A 86 -0.28 2.13 -0.85
N VAL A 87 -0.04 1.39 -1.92
CA VAL A 87 -1.04 1.17 -2.98
C VAL A 87 -2.25 0.39 -2.45
N ARG A 88 -2.03 -0.62 -1.61
CA ARG A 88 -3.10 -1.49 -1.08
C ARG A 88 -3.92 -0.82 0.03
N PHE A 89 -3.25 -0.10 0.92
CA PHE A 89 -3.82 0.34 2.20
C PHE A 89 -3.80 1.86 2.40
N GLY A 90 -3.10 2.62 1.56
CA GLY A 90 -2.92 4.07 1.71
C GLY A 90 -1.87 4.46 2.75
N ASP A 91 -1.18 3.48 3.35
CA ASP A 91 -0.11 3.68 4.33
C ASP A 91 1.04 2.71 3.99
N PRO A 92 2.27 3.19 3.72
CA PRO A 92 3.39 2.30 3.40
C PRO A 92 3.80 1.40 4.59
N HIS A 93 3.48 1.79 5.81
CA HIS A 93 3.80 1.03 7.02
C HIS A 93 2.66 0.12 7.49
N ALA A 94 1.57 0.06 6.71
CA ALA A 94 0.46 -0.83 7.00
C ALA A 94 0.93 -2.29 7.06
N VAL A 95 0.42 -3.01 8.05
CA VAL A 95 0.60 -4.46 8.17
C VAL A 95 -0.66 -5.13 7.64
N PRO A 96 -0.58 -6.05 6.65
CA PRO A 96 -1.75 -6.78 6.18
C PRO A 96 -2.45 -7.51 7.33
N GLY A 97 -3.74 -7.26 7.50
CA GLY A 97 -4.55 -7.89 8.54
C GLY A 97 -5.25 -9.17 8.06
N PRO A 98 -5.80 -9.98 8.98
CA PRO A 98 -6.52 -11.21 8.65
C PRO A 98 -7.94 -10.97 8.13
N SER A 99 -8.36 -9.72 7.93
CA SER A 99 -9.73 -9.38 7.54
C SER A 99 -9.80 -8.83 6.12
N LEU A 100 -10.93 -9.05 5.46
CA LEU A 100 -11.26 -8.45 4.16
C LEU A 100 -12.64 -7.82 4.18
N GLU A 101 -12.84 -6.81 3.35
CA GLU A 101 -14.12 -6.17 3.07
C GLU A 101 -14.56 -6.52 1.66
N LEU A 102 -15.80 -7.00 1.52
CA LEU A 102 -16.51 -7.06 0.25
C LEU A 102 -17.21 -5.73 0.02
N SER A 103 -17.00 -5.09 -1.12
CA SER A 103 -17.47 -3.73 -1.39
C SER A 103 -18.39 -3.60 -2.61
N GLY A 104 -18.54 -4.67 -3.40
CA GLY A 104 -19.34 -4.66 -4.61
C GLY A 104 -19.20 -5.95 -5.43
N TRP A 105 -19.81 -5.96 -6.61
CA TRP A 105 -19.82 -7.09 -7.53
C TRP A 105 -20.11 -6.63 -8.97
N GLN A 106 -19.81 -7.48 -9.95
CA GLN A 106 -20.05 -7.24 -11.37
C GLN A 106 -21.06 -8.24 -11.94
N ALA A 107 -21.78 -7.84 -13.00
CA ALA A 107 -22.73 -8.73 -13.67
C ALA A 107 -22.05 -10.03 -14.13
N GLY A 108 -22.61 -11.17 -13.72
CA GLY A 108 -22.01 -12.49 -13.96
C GLY A 108 -21.18 -13.06 -12.80
N ALA A 109 -21.09 -12.34 -11.66
CA ALA A 109 -20.39 -12.83 -10.48
C ALA A 109 -20.92 -14.19 -9.99
N ASP A 110 -20.01 -15.14 -9.72
CA ASP A 110 -20.37 -16.49 -9.28
C ASP A 110 -20.56 -16.54 -7.76
N LYS A 111 -21.81 -16.28 -7.37
CA LYS A 111 -22.27 -16.37 -5.99
C LYS A 111 -21.98 -17.72 -5.32
N VAL A 112 -22.12 -18.84 -6.06
CA VAL A 112 -22.02 -20.18 -5.47
C VAL A 112 -20.55 -20.50 -5.21
N ALA A 113 -19.67 -20.22 -6.17
CA ALA A 113 -18.23 -20.36 -5.99
C ALA A 113 -17.71 -19.42 -4.90
N ALA A 114 -18.17 -18.18 -4.83
CA ALA A 114 -17.77 -17.22 -3.80
C ALA A 114 -18.18 -17.67 -2.39
N THR A 115 -19.39 -18.22 -2.25
CA THR A 115 -19.85 -18.81 -0.98
C THR A 115 -18.96 -19.98 -0.54
N LYS A 116 -18.59 -20.86 -1.49
CA LYS A 116 -17.66 -21.97 -1.22
C LYS A 116 -16.27 -21.47 -0.84
N ALA A 117 -15.77 -20.44 -1.53
CA ALA A 117 -14.47 -19.83 -1.25
C ALA A 117 -14.42 -19.25 0.17
N LEU A 118 -15.44 -18.48 0.58
CA LEU A 118 -15.56 -17.98 1.95
C LEU A 118 -15.53 -19.11 2.96
N LYS A 119 -16.37 -20.14 2.78
CA LYS A 119 -16.41 -21.29 3.69
C LYS A 119 -15.06 -22.02 3.80
N ALA A 120 -14.30 -22.10 2.71
CA ALA A 120 -13.04 -22.84 2.67
C ALA A 120 -11.87 -22.09 3.32
N HIS A 121 -11.91 -20.75 3.40
CA HIS A 121 -10.81 -19.91 3.87
C HIS A 121 -11.14 -19.15 5.16
N THR A 122 -12.33 -19.36 5.73
CA THR A 122 -12.80 -18.71 6.95
C THR A 122 -13.40 -19.75 7.90
N GLN A 123 -13.67 -19.36 9.14
CA GLN A 123 -14.37 -20.21 10.11
C GLN A 123 -15.90 -20.16 9.95
N LEU A 124 -16.42 -19.49 8.92
CA LEU A 124 -17.86 -19.35 8.72
C LEU A 124 -18.54 -20.68 8.35
N GLY A 125 -19.72 -20.89 8.93
CA GLY A 125 -20.65 -21.92 8.47
C GLY A 125 -21.14 -21.64 7.03
N LEU A 126 -21.69 -22.64 6.36
CA LEU A 126 -22.22 -22.47 5.00
C LEU A 126 -23.31 -21.40 4.93
N LYS A 127 -24.18 -21.36 5.95
CA LYS A 127 -25.26 -20.38 6.08
C LYS A 127 -24.71 -18.96 6.17
N ASP A 128 -23.70 -18.75 7.02
CA ASP A 128 -23.13 -17.42 7.27
C ASP A 128 -22.29 -16.94 6.07
N ALA A 129 -21.50 -17.84 5.46
CA ALA A 129 -20.78 -17.54 4.23
C ALA A 129 -21.73 -17.08 3.10
N LYS A 130 -22.87 -17.77 2.96
CA LYS A 130 -23.90 -17.38 1.99
C LYS A 130 -24.51 -16.02 2.35
N ALA A 131 -24.84 -15.80 3.62
CA ALA A 131 -25.42 -14.55 4.10
C ALA A 131 -24.49 -13.36 3.81
N THR A 132 -23.18 -13.52 4.02
CA THR A 132 -22.17 -12.51 3.66
C THR A 132 -22.22 -12.16 2.17
N ILE A 133 -22.27 -13.15 1.27
CA ILE A 133 -22.37 -12.88 -0.17
C ILE A 133 -23.70 -12.19 -0.49
N ASP A 134 -24.81 -12.64 0.09
CA ASP A 134 -26.13 -12.01 -0.09
C ASP A 134 -26.11 -10.53 0.35
N MET A 135 -25.48 -10.23 1.48
CA MET A 135 -25.31 -8.85 1.98
C MET A 135 -24.51 -8.00 0.99
N CYS A 136 -23.40 -8.52 0.45
CA CYS A 136 -22.62 -7.83 -0.57
C CYS A 136 -23.44 -7.58 -1.85
N LEU A 137 -24.23 -8.57 -2.29
CA LEU A 137 -25.09 -8.42 -3.47
C LEU A 137 -26.18 -7.37 -3.24
N ALA A 138 -26.64 -7.21 -2.00
CA ALA A 138 -27.58 -6.18 -1.58
C ALA A 138 -26.93 -4.78 -1.39
N GLY A 139 -25.65 -4.62 -1.73
CA GLY A 139 -24.92 -3.35 -1.65
C GLY A 139 -24.36 -3.03 -0.27
N GLN A 140 -24.45 -3.95 0.69
CA GLN A 140 -23.77 -3.80 1.98
C GLN A 140 -22.29 -4.14 1.83
N LYS A 141 -21.47 -3.70 2.79
CA LYS A 141 -20.02 -3.92 2.80
C LYS A 141 -19.59 -4.83 3.94
N PRO A 142 -19.91 -6.14 3.90
CA PRO A 142 -19.59 -7.02 4.99
C PRO A 142 -18.08 -7.22 5.11
N VAL A 143 -17.61 -7.28 6.35
CA VAL A 143 -16.22 -7.59 6.69
C VAL A 143 -16.15 -9.03 7.18
N VAL A 144 -15.13 -9.75 6.73
CA VAL A 144 -14.90 -11.16 7.07
C VAL A 144 -13.48 -11.34 7.58
N SER A 145 -13.35 -12.00 8.73
CA SER A 145 -12.06 -12.36 9.30
C SER A 145 -11.66 -13.80 8.95
N CYS A 146 -10.40 -13.95 8.57
CA CYS A 146 -9.72 -15.21 8.31
C CYS A 146 -8.82 -15.58 9.51
N ALA A 147 -8.22 -16.77 9.46
CA ALA A 147 -7.29 -17.19 10.51
C ALA A 147 -5.94 -16.45 10.48
N ALA A 148 -5.51 -16.02 9.29
CA ALA A 148 -4.22 -15.36 9.07
C ALA A 148 -4.29 -14.35 7.91
N PRO A 149 -3.40 -13.34 7.86
CA PRO A 149 -3.35 -12.35 6.77
C PRO A 149 -3.20 -12.96 5.38
N GLU A 150 -2.37 -13.99 5.22
CA GLU A 150 -2.11 -14.65 3.94
C GLU A 150 -3.38 -15.34 3.42
N THR A 151 -4.21 -15.84 4.34
CA THR A 151 -5.50 -16.45 3.98
C THR A 151 -6.47 -15.39 3.47
N ALA A 152 -6.48 -14.20 4.09
CA ALA A 152 -7.31 -13.09 3.63
C ALA A 152 -6.87 -12.60 2.24
N GLU A 153 -5.57 -12.50 1.99
CA GLU A 153 -5.02 -12.13 0.68
C GLU A 153 -5.41 -13.13 -0.41
N ILE A 154 -5.22 -14.43 -0.18
CA ILE A 154 -5.62 -15.49 -1.12
C ILE A 154 -7.13 -15.41 -1.41
N LEU A 155 -7.94 -15.20 -0.36
CA LEU A 155 -9.39 -15.14 -0.50
C LEU A 155 -9.84 -13.90 -1.27
N VAL A 156 -9.19 -12.74 -1.07
CA VAL A 156 -9.44 -11.52 -1.87
C VAL A 156 -9.22 -11.81 -3.35
N GLY A 157 -8.08 -12.39 -3.72
CA GLY A 157 -7.78 -12.72 -5.12
C GLY A 157 -8.85 -13.63 -5.74
N LYS A 158 -9.24 -14.69 -5.03
CA LYS A 158 -10.31 -15.60 -5.48
C LYS A 158 -11.66 -14.88 -5.64
N LEU A 159 -12.02 -14.00 -4.72
CA LEU A 159 -13.29 -13.27 -4.82
C LEU A 159 -13.29 -12.30 -6.01
N VAL A 160 -12.16 -11.65 -6.29
CA VAL A 160 -11.97 -10.80 -7.47
C VAL A 160 -12.12 -11.60 -8.76
N ASP A 161 -11.47 -12.76 -8.87
CA ASP A 161 -11.60 -13.65 -10.04
C ASP A 161 -13.04 -14.14 -10.26
N LEU A 162 -13.83 -14.21 -9.20
CA LEU A 162 -15.25 -14.60 -9.23
C LEU A 162 -16.20 -13.42 -9.45
N GLY A 163 -15.68 -12.22 -9.74
CA GLY A 163 -16.46 -11.03 -10.08
C GLY A 163 -16.92 -10.18 -8.89
N PHE A 164 -16.32 -10.36 -7.71
CA PHE A 164 -16.59 -9.53 -6.54
C PHE A 164 -15.51 -8.45 -6.36
N SER A 165 -15.90 -7.27 -5.88
CA SER A 165 -14.96 -6.27 -5.38
C SER A 165 -14.65 -6.60 -3.93
N ALA A 166 -13.42 -7.06 -3.66
CA ALA A 166 -12.94 -7.36 -2.33
C ALA A 166 -11.60 -6.68 -2.09
N ARG A 167 -11.32 -6.29 -0.84
CA ARG A 167 -10.01 -5.80 -0.43
C ARG A 167 -9.64 -6.31 0.96
N GLN A 168 -8.37 -6.59 1.16
CA GLN A 168 -7.84 -6.88 2.49
C GLN A 168 -7.78 -5.59 3.31
N LEU A 169 -7.97 -5.71 4.62
CA LEU A 169 -7.83 -4.61 5.56
C LEU A 169 -6.47 -4.71 6.26
N ALA A 170 -5.84 -3.58 6.52
CA ALA A 170 -4.66 -3.51 7.39
C ALA A 170 -5.04 -3.81 8.85
N GLN A 171 -4.06 -4.24 9.65
CA GLN A 171 -4.19 -4.51 11.09
C GLN A 171 -4.10 -3.23 11.94
#